data_AF-A0A2L1KEG8-F1
#
_entry.id   AF-A0A2L1KEG8-F1
#
_cell.length_a   1.000
_cell.length_b   1.000
_cell.length_c   1.000
_cell.angle_alpha   90.00
_cell.angle_beta   90.00
_cell.angle_gamma   90.00
#
_symmetry.space_group_name_H-M   'P 1'
#
loop_
_entity.id
_entity.type
_entity.pdbx_description
1 polymer ?
#
loop_
_entity_poly.entity_id
_entity_poly.type
_entity_poly.pdbx_seq_one_letter_code
_entity_poly.pdbx_strand_id
1 'polypeptide(L)'
;MGKEGDFIFETRDGAARAEFDLVQNIIAEQALQAALQDGYLTWGGSPVTGPHLPHGLSEASQVEVIFRNGQRHTGSAQAFAWNHSGYNPHAQIVAYRVVDTTAHSHFAG
;
A
#
# COMPACT_ATOMS: atom_id res chain seq x y z
N MET A 1 8.37 18.34 26.26
CA MET A 1 9.15 17.98 25.06
C MET A 1 9.65 16.57 25.27
N GLY A 2 9.00 15.56 24.67
CA GLY A 2 9.47 14.17 24.77
C GLY A 2 10.70 13.99 23.89
N LYS A 3 11.77 13.38 24.42
CA LYS A 3 12.91 12.99 23.59
C LYS A 3 12.53 11.72 22.85
N GLU A 4 12.73 11.68 21.54
CA GLU A 4 12.75 10.43 20.78
C GLU A 4 13.84 9.52 21.38
N GLY A 5 13.53 8.24 21.53
CA GLY A 5 14.43 7.26 22.13
C GLY A 5 14.26 5.91 21.45
N ASP A 6 15.38 5.24 21.21
CA ASP A 6 15.40 3.92 20.61
C ASP A 6 15.11 2.85 21.67
N PHE A 7 14.26 1.88 21.32
CA PHE A 7 13.98 0.71 22.13
C PHE A 7 14.60 -0.52 21.47
N ILE A 8 15.50 -1.19 22.19
CA ILE A 8 16.19 -2.40 21.73
C ILE A 8 15.65 -3.59 22.52
N PHE A 9 15.24 -4.64 21.82
CA PHE A 9 14.77 -5.89 22.41
C PHE A 9 15.69 -7.04 22.01
N GLU A 10 16.13 -7.83 22.98
CA GLU A 10 16.84 -9.07 22.72
C GLU A 10 15.83 -10.18 22.40
N THR A 11 15.99 -10.84 21.25
CA THR A 11 15.14 -11.95 20.83
C THR A 11 16.01 -13.16 20.50
N ARG A 12 15.44 -14.37 20.57
CA ARG A 12 16.13 -15.58 20.09
C ARG A 12 16.10 -15.61 18.56
N ASP A 13 17.19 -16.00 17.92
CA ASP A 13 17.27 -16.07 16.45
C ASP A 13 16.11 -16.89 15.86
N GLY A 14 15.40 -16.28 14.90
CA GLY A 14 14.16 -16.80 14.30
C GLY A 14 12.88 -16.15 14.84
N ALA A 15 12.82 -15.79 16.14
CA ALA A 15 11.68 -15.11 16.73
C ALA A 15 11.62 -13.62 16.32
N ALA A 16 12.77 -12.93 16.22
CA ALA A 16 12.86 -11.54 15.74
C ALA A 16 12.09 -11.31 14.44
N ARG A 17 12.24 -12.22 13.46
CA ARG A 17 11.61 -12.05 12.15
C ARG A 17 10.10 -12.23 12.24
N ALA A 18 9.65 -13.25 12.96
CA ALA A 18 8.22 -13.49 13.16
C ALA A 18 7.55 -12.37 13.96
N GLU A 19 8.20 -11.85 15.00
CA GLU A 19 7.71 -10.72 15.80
C GLU A 19 7.68 -9.42 14.98
N PHE A 20 8.72 -9.16 14.18
CA PHE A 20 8.73 -8.03 13.26
C PHE A 20 7.60 -8.13 12.23
N ASP A 21 7.44 -9.29 11.59
CA ASP A 21 6.37 -9.52 10.61
C ASP A 21 4.98 -9.38 11.26
N LEU A 22 4.81 -9.83 12.51
CA LEU A 22 3.56 -9.64 13.28
C LEU A 22 3.26 -8.15 13.50
N VAL A 23 4.24 -7.37 13.98
CA VAL A 23 4.07 -5.92 14.18
C VAL A 23 3.72 -5.23 12.87
N GLN A 24 4.39 -5.59 11.77
CA GLN A 24 4.08 -5.05 10.44
C GLN A 24 2.67 -5.41 9.98
N ASN A 25 2.17 -6.62 10.25
CA ASN A 25 0.80 -7.01 9.93
C ASN A 25 -0.23 -6.23 10.76
N ILE A 26 0.03 -5.99 12.04
CA ILE A 26 -0.85 -5.16 12.89
C ILE A 26 -0.93 -3.73 12.35
N ILE A 27 0.21 -3.15 11.96
CA ILE A 27 0.26 -1.83 11.34
C ILE A 27 -0.54 -1.83 10.03
N ALA A 28 -0.40 -2.86 9.20
CA ALA A 28 -1.16 -3.03 7.96
C ALA A 28 -2.67 -3.03 8.21
N GLU A 29 -3.12 -3.81 9.20
CA GLU A 29 -4.53 -3.96 9.54
C GLU A 29 -5.13 -2.65 10.07
N GLN A 30 -4.41 -1.96 10.94
CA GLN A 30 -4.85 -0.66 11.45
C GLN A 30 -4.91 0.39 10.34
N ALA A 31 -3.87 0.46 9.49
CA ALA A 31 -3.85 1.36 8.35
C ALA A 31 -5.00 1.07 7.38
N LEU A 32 -5.28 -0.21 7.12
CA LEU A 32 -6.40 -0.65 6.28
C LEU A 32 -7.75 -0.26 6.89
N GLN A 33 -7.97 -0.51 8.18
CA GLN A 33 -9.22 -0.14 8.85
C GLN A 33 -9.49 1.37 8.77
N ALA A 34 -8.46 2.20 9.00
CA ALA A 34 -8.58 3.64 8.84
C ALA A 34 -8.88 4.03 7.38
N ALA A 35 -8.20 3.39 6.42
CA ALA A 35 -8.41 3.65 4.99
C ALA A 35 -9.83 3.33 4.51
N LEU A 36 -10.43 2.26 5.03
CA LEU A 36 -11.80 1.89 4.69
C LEU A 36 -12.80 2.95 5.16
N GLN A 37 -12.55 3.62 6.28
CA GLN A 37 -13.35 4.76 6.73
C GLN A 37 -13.17 5.98 5.83
N ASP A 38 -11.99 6.14 5.23
CA ASP A 38 -11.62 7.23 4.31
C ASP A 38 -12.02 6.95 2.84
N GLY A 39 -12.78 5.88 2.57
CA GLY A 39 -13.30 5.54 1.24
C GLY A 39 -12.32 4.83 0.31
N TYR A 40 -11.26 4.20 0.84
CA TYR A 40 -10.35 3.39 0.04
C TYR A 40 -11.00 2.05 -0.33
N LEU A 41 -10.61 1.54 -1.49
CA LEU A 41 -10.92 0.19 -1.96
C LEU A 41 -9.80 -0.76 -1.54
N THR A 42 -10.15 -1.93 -1.02
CA THR A 42 -9.18 -2.97 -0.70
C THR A 42 -8.51 -3.49 -1.97
N TRP A 43 -7.21 -3.74 -1.91
CA TRP A 43 -6.49 -4.45 -2.95
C TRP A 43 -5.82 -5.69 -2.39
N GLY A 44 -6.18 -6.84 -2.93
CA GLY A 44 -5.62 -8.13 -2.54
C GLY A 44 -4.37 -8.51 -3.33
N GLY A 45 -3.91 -7.69 -4.28
CA GLY A 45 -2.88 -8.04 -5.26
C GLY A 45 -3.42 -8.91 -6.40
N SER A 46 -2.85 -8.78 -7.60
CA SER A 46 -3.14 -9.68 -8.71
C SER A 46 -2.31 -10.97 -8.59
N PRO A 47 -2.91 -12.17 -8.75
CA PRO A 47 -2.17 -13.44 -8.80
C PRO A 47 -1.40 -13.62 -10.11
N VAL A 48 -1.68 -12.79 -11.12
CA VAL A 48 -1.03 -12.86 -12.42
C VAL A 48 0.24 -12.01 -12.41
N THR A 49 1.35 -12.59 -12.85
CA THR A 49 2.60 -11.86 -13.08
C THR A 49 2.45 -10.96 -14.29
N GLY A 50 2.30 -9.66 -14.05
CA GLY A 50 2.18 -8.62 -15.08
C GLY A 50 1.55 -7.34 -14.53
N PRO A 51 1.51 -6.25 -15.32
CA PRO A 51 0.88 -5.00 -14.94
C PRO A 51 -0.65 -5.15 -14.94
N HIS A 52 -1.18 -5.78 -13.90
CA HIS A 52 -2.63 -5.84 -13.68
C HIS A 52 -3.03 -4.77 -12.69
N LEU A 53 -3.65 -3.72 -13.22
CA LEU A 53 -4.34 -2.71 -12.44
C LEU A 53 -5.66 -3.27 -11.90
N PRO A 54 -6.15 -2.76 -10.77
CA PRO A 54 -7.51 -3.04 -10.33
C PRO A 54 -8.53 -2.64 -11.41
N HIS A 55 -9.65 -3.35 -11.47
CA HIS A 55 -10.67 -3.11 -12.48
C HIS A 55 -11.19 -1.66 -12.43
N GLY A 56 -11.20 -0.98 -13.58
CA GLY A 56 -11.63 0.42 -13.69
C GLY A 56 -10.52 1.45 -13.48
N LEU A 57 -9.31 1.05 -13.12
CA LEU A 57 -8.13 1.92 -13.13
C LEU A 57 -7.43 1.87 -14.49
N SER A 58 -7.06 3.04 -15.00
CA SER A 58 -6.15 3.19 -16.12
C SER A 58 -4.74 3.52 -15.62
N GLU A 59 -3.72 3.30 -16.45
CA GLU A 59 -2.33 3.65 -16.13
C GLU A 59 -2.13 5.13 -15.76
N ALA A 60 -2.94 6.00 -16.38
CA ALA A 60 -2.96 7.44 -16.16
C ALA A 60 -3.73 7.89 -14.91
N SER A 61 -4.49 6.98 -14.28
CA SER A 61 -5.26 7.32 -13.07
C SER A 61 -4.31 7.73 -11.95
N GLN A 62 -4.58 8.87 -11.31
CA GLN A 62 -3.88 9.27 -10.10
C GLN A 62 -4.52 8.56 -8.91
N VAL A 63 -3.71 7.80 -8.20
CA VAL A 63 -4.13 7.00 -7.05
C VAL A 63 -3.31 7.34 -5.83
N GLU A 64 -3.92 7.15 -4.68
CA GLU A 64 -3.22 7.05 -3.41
C GLU A 64 -3.31 5.60 -2.96
N VAL A 65 -2.16 5.00 -2.69
CA VAL A 65 -2.04 3.61 -2.25
C VAL A 65 -1.56 3.56 -0.81
N ILE A 66 -1.99 2.51 -0.11
CA ILE A 66 -1.50 2.16 1.22
C ILE A 66 -0.77 0.84 1.09
N PHE A 67 0.47 0.83 1.56
CA PHE A 67 1.31 -0.36 1.61
C PHE A 67 1.09 -1.14 2.90
N ARG A 68 1.47 -2.41 2.90
CA ARG A 68 1.36 -3.29 4.07
C ARG A 68 2.11 -2.74 5.30
N ASN A 69 3.17 -1.97 5.12
CA ASN A 69 3.86 -1.30 6.24
C ASN A 69 3.14 -0.03 6.75
N GLY A 70 1.93 0.26 6.28
CA GLY A 70 1.13 1.43 6.66
C GLY A 70 1.51 2.73 5.94
N GLN A 71 2.55 2.74 5.10
CA GLN A 71 2.94 3.93 4.35
C GLN A 71 1.92 4.26 3.26
N ARG A 72 1.69 5.56 3.05
CA ARG A 72 0.81 6.09 2.01
C ARG A 72 1.63 6.79 0.94
N HIS A 73 1.31 6.54 -0.33
CA HIS A 73 1.96 7.18 -1.46
C HIS A 73 0.95 7.56 -2.53
N THR A 74 1.13 8.73 -3.13
CA THR A 74 0.29 9.21 -4.24
C THR A 74 1.08 9.22 -5.54
N GLY A 75 0.47 8.79 -6.64
CA GLY A 75 1.08 8.82 -7.96
C GLY A 75 0.23 8.19 -9.05
N SER A 76 0.79 8.09 -10.26
CA SER A 76 0.16 7.41 -11.39
C SER A 76 0.03 5.92 -11.08
N ALA A 77 -1.10 5.30 -11.44
CA ALA A 77 -1.31 3.87 -11.23
C ALA A 77 -0.19 3.01 -11.83
N GLN A 78 0.33 3.36 -13.02
CA GLN A 78 1.47 2.65 -13.63
C GLN A 78 2.78 2.71 -12.84
N ALA A 79 2.96 3.67 -11.93
CA ALA A 79 4.19 3.82 -11.16
C ALA A 79 4.29 2.81 -10.01
N PHE A 80 3.20 2.09 -9.73
CA PHE A 80 3.08 1.16 -8.63
C PHE A 80 3.14 -0.30 -9.11
N ALA A 81 3.78 -1.16 -8.30
CA ALA A 81 3.77 -2.60 -8.52
C ALA A 81 2.51 -3.22 -7.89
N TRP A 82 1.48 -3.43 -8.71
CA TRP A 82 0.18 -3.97 -8.26
C TRP A 82 0.15 -5.50 -8.09
N ASN A 83 1.20 -6.19 -8.52
CA ASN A 83 1.37 -7.63 -8.37
C ASN A 83 1.84 -8.02 -6.97
N HIS A 84 1.61 -9.28 -6.57
CA HIS A 84 2.25 -9.83 -5.38
C HIS A 84 3.75 -9.94 -5.62
N SER A 85 4.54 -9.07 -5.00
CA SER A 85 5.99 -9.21 -4.96
C SER A 85 6.37 -10.08 -3.77
N GLY A 86 6.68 -11.35 -4.01
CA GLY A 86 7.28 -12.23 -2.99
C GLY A 86 8.66 -11.75 -2.51
N TYR A 87 9.29 -10.81 -3.22
CA TYR A 87 10.60 -10.24 -2.88
C TYR A 87 10.53 -9.19 -1.76
N ASN A 88 9.43 -8.44 -1.67
CA ASN A 88 9.25 -7.47 -0.59
C ASN A 88 7.76 -7.41 -0.17
N PRO A 89 7.37 -8.18 0.86
CA PRO A 89 5.97 -8.21 1.31
C PRO A 89 5.50 -6.87 1.87
N HIS A 90 6.41 -5.98 2.30
CA HIS A 90 6.07 -4.65 2.82
C HIS A 90 5.73 -3.65 1.73
N ALA A 91 6.22 -3.86 0.50
CA ALA A 91 5.87 -3.05 -0.67
C ALA A 91 4.53 -3.46 -1.30
N GLN A 92 3.82 -4.42 -0.71
CA GLN A 92 2.51 -4.84 -1.19
C GLN A 92 1.45 -3.79 -0.87
N ILE A 93 0.71 -3.37 -1.89
CA ILE A 93 -0.45 -2.49 -1.74
C ILE A 93 -1.59 -3.29 -1.12
N VAL A 94 -2.19 -2.76 -0.06
CA VAL A 94 -3.34 -3.36 0.65
C VAL A 94 -4.64 -2.59 0.42
N ALA A 95 -4.56 -1.31 0.06
CA ALA A 95 -5.71 -0.48 -0.29
C ALA A 95 -5.30 0.65 -1.23
N TYR A 96 -6.27 1.18 -1.98
CA TYR A 96 -6.07 2.32 -2.87
C TYR A 96 -7.34 3.17 -2.98
N ARG A 97 -7.20 4.43 -3.37
CA ARG A 97 -8.30 5.27 -3.86
C ARG A 97 -7.85 6.07 -5.06
N VAL A 98 -8.80 6.47 -5.90
CA VAL A 98 -8.56 7.46 -6.96
C VAL A 98 -8.57 8.84 -6.34
N VAL A 99 -7.54 9.64 -6.59
CA VAL A 99 -7.38 10.98 -5.99
C VAL A 99 -7.73 12.09 -6.98
N ASP A 100 -7.59 11.83 -8.29
CA ASP A 100 -8.08 12.75 -9.32
C ASP A 100 -8.28 12.06 -10.68
N THR A 101 -9.36 12.44 -11.37
CA THR A 101 -9.75 12.01 -12.71
C THR A 101 -9.53 13.09 -13.78
N THR A 102 -8.92 14.23 -13.45
CA THR A 102 -8.74 15.34 -14.40
C THR A 102 -7.36 15.37 -15.08
N ALA A 103 -7.14 14.43 -16.00
CA ALA A 103 -6.27 14.58 -17.18
C ALA A 103 -6.66 13.47 -18.18
N HIS A 104 -7.78 13.56 -18.91
CA HIS A 104 -7.89 14.30 -20.17
C HIS A 104 -9.35 14.61 -20.56
N SER A 105 -10.08 15.37 -19.75
CA SER A 105 -11.29 16.07 -20.23
C SER A 105 -10.90 17.34 -21.00
N HIS A 106 -10.19 17.17 -22.13
CA HIS A 106 -10.02 18.21 -23.15
C HIS A 106 -10.10 17.59 -24.54
N PHE A 107 -11.31 17.14 -24.90
CA PHE A 107 -11.79 17.16 -26.27
C PHE A 107 -13.19 17.76 -26.25
N ALA A 108 -13.23 19.10 -26.16
CA ALA A 108 -14.35 19.92 -26.57
C ALA A 108 -13.74 21.09 -27.36
N GLY A 109 -14.07 21.15 -28.65
CA GLY A 109 -13.58 22.15 -29.61
C GLY A 109 -13.24 21.53 -30.94
#